data_AF-A0A3C1GQ73-F1
#
_entry.id   AF-A0A3C1GQ73-F1
#
_cell.length_a   1.000
_cell.length_b   1.000
_cell.length_c   1.000
_cell.angle_alpha   90.00
_cell.angle_beta   90.00
_cell.angle_gamma   90.00
#
_symmetry.space_group_name_H-M   'P 1'
#
loop_
_entity.id
_entity.type
_entity.pdbx_description
1 polymer ?
#
loop_
_entity_poly.entity_id
_entity_poly.type
_entity_poly.pdbx_seq_one_letter_code
_entity_poly.pdbx_strand_id
1 'polypeptide(L)' 'MEPMVVIAARAAEKVGKEILYAHQNRHKVELDTESKGLDGLVTRIDRYSEELTIATLKASYPDHS' A
#
# COMPACT_ATOMS: atom_id res chain seq x y z
N MET A 1 15.83 15.13 -10.70
CA MET A 1 15.18 13.86 -10.32
C MET A 1 13.89 13.79 -11.12
N GLU A 2 13.65 12.69 -11.84
CA GLU A 2 12.47 12.57 -12.71
C GLU A 2 11.16 12.69 -11.90
N PRO A 3 10.18 13.51 -12.34
CA PRO A 3 8.96 13.77 -11.57
C PRO A 3 8.16 12.52 -11.19
N MET A 4 8.10 11.51 -12.07
CA MET A 4 7.42 10.25 -11.77
C MET A 4 8.14 9.47 -10.66
N VAL A 5 9.47 9.46 -10.66
CA VAL A 5 10.28 8.79 -9.63
C VAL A 5 10.07 9.44 -8.27
N VAL A 6 9.96 10.77 -8.22
CA VAL A 6 9.67 11.51 -6.97
C VAL A 6 8.31 11.11 -6.40
N ILE A 7 7.28 11.04 -7.24
CA ILE A 7 5.92 10.66 -6.80
C ILE A 7 5.87 9.19 -6.38
N ALA A 8 6.54 8.29 -7.11
CA ALA A 8 6.66 6.89 -6.73
C ALA A 8 7.34 6.73 -5.36
N ALA A 9 8.45 7.44 -5.13
CA ALA A 9 9.14 7.42 -3.84
C ALA A 9 8.25 7.92 -2.69
N ARG A 10 7.47 9.00 -2.92
CA ARG A 10 6.51 9.52 -1.93
C ARG A 10 5.38 8.54 -1.63
N ALA A 11 4.83 7.88 -2.66
CA ALA A 11 3.80 6.86 -2.48
C ALA A 11 4.34 5.68 -1.65
N ALA A 12 5.54 5.20 -1.99
CA ALA A 12 6.20 4.11 -1.27
C ALA A 12 6.50 4.49 0.20
N GLU A 13 6.99 5.71 0.47
CA GLU A 13 7.24 6.19 1.83
C GLU A 13 5.95 6.23 2.66
N LYS A 14 4.86 6.74 2.07
CA LYS A 14 3.56 6.85 2.74
C LYS A 14 3.00 5.48 3.10
N VAL A 15 3.01 4.55 2.15
CA VAL A 15 2.53 3.17 2.35
C VAL A 15 3.41 2.41 3.34
N GLY A 16 4.72 2.57 3.24
CA GLY A 16 5.67 1.97 4.18
C GLY A 16 5.43 2.39 5.63
N LYS A 17 5.05 3.66 5.86
CA LYS A 17 4.66 4.16 7.19
C LYS A 17 3.41 3.47 7.72
N GLU A 18 2.39 3.28 6.89
CA GLU A 18 1.15 2.59 7.27
C GLU A 18 1.40 1.12 7.60
N ILE A 19 2.20 0.42 6.79
CA ILE A 19 2.58 -0.98 7.04
C ILE A 19 3.37 -1.09 8.36
N LEU A 20 4.33 -0.19 8.59
CA LEU A 20 5.10 -0.17 9.84
C LEU A 20 4.18 0.09 11.04
N TYR A 21 3.26 1.04 10.92
CA TYR A 21 2.29 1.34 11.97
C TYR A 21 1.41 0.13 12.29
N ALA A 22 0.89 -0.56 11.27
CA ALA A 22 0.12 -1.78 11.44
C ALA A 22 0.96 -2.89 12.09
N HIS A 23 2.22 -3.05 11.72
CA HIS A 23 3.13 -4.02 12.33
C HIS A 23 3.39 -3.73 13.82
N GLN A 24 3.62 -2.47 14.17
CA GLN A 24 3.82 -2.03 15.56
C GLN A 24 2.56 -2.25 16.40
N ASN A 25 1.38 -2.10 15.79
CA ASN A 25 0.08 -2.27 16.43
C ASN A 25 -0.58 -3.61 16.12
N ARG A 26 0.16 -4.63 15.67
CA ARG A 26 -0.38 -5.94 15.25
C ARG A 26 -1.22 -6.67 16.30
N HIS A 27 -1.06 -6.31 17.57
CA HIS A 27 -1.85 -6.85 18.68
C HIS A 27 -3.24 -6.22 18.81
N LYS A 28 -3.47 -5.08 18.14
CA LYS A 28 -4.75 -4.36 18.05
C LYS A 28 -5.42 -4.51 16.69
N VAL A 29 -4.67 -5.00 15.70
CA VAL A 29 -5.14 -5.19 14.33
C VAL A 29 -5.41 -6.67 14.13
N GLU A 30 -6.64 -6.99 13.77
CA GLU A 30 -6.99 -8.33 13.34
C GLU A 30 -6.40 -8.57 11.94
N LEU A 31 -5.41 -9.46 11.88
CA LEU A 31 -4.70 -9.83 10.66
C LEU A 31 -5.44 -10.94 9.95
N ASP A 32 -6.59 -10.61 9.37
CA ASP A 32 -7.27 -11.56 8.48
C ASP A 32 -6.44 -11.77 7.23
N THR A 33 -6.32 -13.04 6.84
CA THR A 33 -5.70 -13.46 5.59
C THR A 33 -6.77 -14.08 4.70
N GLU A 34 -6.77 -13.67 3.44
CA GLU A 34 -7.52 -14.31 2.36
C GLU A 34 -6.55 -15.11 1.49
N SER A 35 -6.95 -16.30 1.06
CA SER A 35 -6.14 -17.11 0.15
C SER A 35 -6.38 -16.69 -1.30
N LYS A 36 -5.30 -16.45 -2.04
CA LYS A 36 -5.26 -16.31 -3.50
C LYS A 36 -4.96 -17.65 -4.19
N GLY A 37 -5.14 -18.78 -3.51
CA GLY A 37 -4.81 -20.10 -4.04
C GLY A 37 -3.30 -20.33 -4.10
N LEU A 38 -2.78 -20.63 -5.29
CA LEU A 38 -1.34 -20.88 -5.49
C LEU A 38 -0.49 -19.61 -5.34
N ASP A 39 -1.10 -18.42 -5.48
CA ASP A 39 -0.41 -17.13 -5.43
C ASP A 39 -0.18 -16.63 -3.98
N GLY A 40 -0.60 -17.42 -2.98
CA GLY A 40 -0.33 -17.16 -1.57
C GLY A 40 -1.48 -16.46 -0.84
N LEU A 41 -1.13 -15.69 0.18
CA LEU A 41 -2.07 -15.01 1.06
C LEU A 41 -2.07 -13.51 0.80
N VAL A 42 -3.21 -12.88 1.04
CA VAL A 42 -3.34 -11.42 1.06
C VAL A 42 -4.04 -10.99 2.34
N THR A 43 -3.57 -9.91 2.95
CA THR A 43 -4.17 -9.34 4.16
C THR A 43 -5.00 -8.11 3.83
N ARG A 44 -5.82 -7.68 4.79
CA ARG A 44 -6.48 -6.37 4.73
C ARG A 44 -5.49 -5.20 4.63
N ILE A 45 -4.29 -5.34 5.20
CA ILE A 45 -3.23 -4.32 5.13
C ILE A 45 -2.69 -4.20 3.71
N ASP A 46 -2.53 -5.31 2.99
CA ASP A 46 -2.08 -5.31 1.60
C ASP A 46 -3.09 -4.58 0.70
N ARG A 47 -4.39 -4.90 0.84
CA ARG A 47 -5.47 -4.24 0.09
C ARG A 47 -5.51 -2.72 0.34
N TYR A 48 -5.46 -2.32 1.61
CA TYR A 48 -5.42 -0.90 1.97
C TYR A 48 -4.16 -0.20 1.43
N SER A 49 -3.01 -0.87 1.47
CA SER A 49 -1.75 -0.34 0.94
C SER A 49 -1.81 -0.11 -0.57
N GLU A 50 -2.47 -1.01 -1.31
CA GLU A 50 -2.71 -0.87 -2.74
C GLU A 50 -3.62 0.34 -3.04
N GLU A 51 -4.77 0.44 -2.35
CA GLU A 51 -5.70 1.56 -2.49
C GLU A 51 -5.02 2.91 -2.21
N LEU A 52 -4.23 2.98 -1.14
CA LEU A 52 -3.47 4.17 -0.78
C LEU A 52 -2.41 4.52 -1.82
N THR A 53 -1.73 3.52 -2.37
CA THR A 53 -0.77 3.70 -3.47
C THR A 53 -1.46 4.31 -4.68
N ILE A 54 -2.55 3.68 -5.14
CA ILE A 54 -3.32 4.12 -6.31
C ILE A 54 -3.83 5.55 -6.10
N ALA A 55 -4.43 5.83 -4.94
CA ALA A 55 -4.94 7.16 -4.62
C ALA A 55 -3.82 8.23 -4.64
N THR A 56 -2.64 7.89 -4.09
CA THR A 56 -1.50 8.82 -4.05
C THR A 56 -0.91 9.07 -5.44
N LEU A 57 -0.82 8.05 -6.28
CA LEU A 57 -0.34 8.19 -7.67
C LEU A 57 -1.35 8.99 -8.51
N LYS A 58 -2.64 8.64 -8.46
CA LYS A 58 -3.70 9.30 -9.23
C LYS A 58 -3.92 10.76 -8.86
N ALA A 59 -3.60 11.16 -7.62
CA ALA A 59 -3.61 12.57 -7.23
C ALA A 59 -2.63 13.43 -8.05
N SER A 60 -1.53 12.84 -8.54
CA SER A 60 -0.54 13.53 -9.39
C SER A 60 -0.67 13.18 -10.88
N TYR A 61 -1.13 11.96 -11.20
CA TYR A 61 -1.26 11.44 -12.56
C TYR A 61 -2.62 10.74 -12.75
N PRO A 62 -3.72 11.51 -12.91
CA PRO A 62 -5.08 10.95 -12.92
C PRO A 62 -5.37 10.04 -14.11
N ASP A 63 -4.73 10.30 -15.26
CA ASP A 63 -4.94 9.55 -16.51
C ASP A 63 -3.98 8.36 -16.68
N HIS A 64 -3.12 8.10 -15.70
CA HIS A 64 -2.19 6.98 -15.73
C HIS A 64 -2.93 5.69 -15.34
N SER A 65 -2.82 4.67 -16.21
CA SER A 65 -3.44 3.35 -16.01
C SER A 65 -2.86 2.60 -14.82
#